data_AF-A0A838X1V0-F1
#
_entry.id   AF-A0A838X1V0-F1
#
_cell.length_a   1.000
_cell.length_b   1.000
_cell.length_c   1.000
_cell.angle_alpha   90.00
_cell.angle_beta   90.00
_cell.angle_gamma   90.00
#
_symmetry.space_group_name_H-M   'P 1'
#
loop_
_entity.id
_entity.type
_entity.pdbx_description
1 polymer ?
#
loop_
_entity_poly.entity_id
_entity_poly.type
_entity_poly.pdbx_seq_one_letter_code
_entity_poly.pdbx_strand_id
1 'polypeptide(L)'
;MSETPTSDNTARLDASEAVNLAAEQSKNTAHRNIPGLGFEDFPLADDTANLRQGPSLHDGLLALLPLVGVWSGRGQANDGGE
;
A
#
# COMPACT_ATOMS: atom_id res chain seq x y z
N MET A 1 -1.66 -42.73 -16.58
CA MET A 1 -1.30 -41.62 -15.67
C MET A 1 -0.27 -40.77 -16.38
N SER A 2 -0.66 -39.61 -16.90
CA SER A 2 0.25 -38.64 -17.49
C SER A 2 0.28 -37.44 -16.54
N GLU A 3 1.32 -37.34 -15.73
CA GLU A 3 1.58 -36.16 -14.91
C GLU A 3 2.24 -35.10 -15.82
N THR A 4 1.49 -34.05 -16.13
CA THR A 4 2.02 -32.82 -16.72
C THR A 4 2.83 -32.07 -15.65
N PRO A 5 4.11 -31.73 -15.87
CA PRO A 5 4.85 -30.91 -14.93
C PRO A 5 4.30 -29.49 -14.96
N THR A 6 3.71 -29.06 -13.85
CA THR A 6 3.33 -27.67 -13.60
C THR A 6 4.60 -26.82 -13.68
N SER A 7 4.77 -26.12 -14.79
CA SER A 7 5.88 -25.18 -14.97
C SER A 7 5.63 -23.99 -14.05
N ASP A 8 6.33 -23.98 -12.92
CA ASP A 8 6.33 -22.93 -11.92
C ASP A 8 7.08 -21.70 -12.50
N ASN A 9 6.39 -20.98 -13.38
CA ASN A 9 6.97 -19.89 -14.16
C ASN A 9 7.01 -18.60 -13.33
N THR A 10 7.84 -18.60 -12.28
CA THR A 10 8.36 -17.36 -11.68
C THR A 10 9.48 -16.82 -12.57
N ALA A 11 9.16 -16.50 -13.83
CA ALA A 11 10.05 -15.73 -14.67
C ALA A 11 10.28 -14.39 -13.95
N ARG A 12 11.51 -14.17 -13.49
CA ARG A 12 11.95 -12.88 -12.95
C ARG A 12 11.60 -11.81 -14.00
N LEU A 13 10.68 -10.92 -13.66
CA LEU A 13 10.33 -9.76 -14.50
C LEU A 13 11.61 -9.00 -14.83
N ASP A 14 11.73 -8.51 -16.07
CA ASP A 14 12.76 -7.52 -16.38
C ASP A 14 12.58 -6.30 -15.47
N ALA A 15 13.67 -5.61 -15.14
CA ALA A 15 13.62 -4.45 -14.24
C ALA A 15 12.65 -3.38 -14.75
N SER A 16 12.59 -3.16 -16.06
CA SER A 16 11.68 -2.20 -16.69
C SER A 16 10.22 -2.62 -16.53
N GLU A 17 9.95 -3.91 -16.71
CA GLU A 17 8.61 -4.48 -16.53
C GLU A 17 8.15 -4.39 -15.06
N ALA A 18 9.05 -4.65 -14.11
CA ALA A 18 8.76 -4.53 -12.68
C ALA A 18 8.40 -3.08 -12.28
N VAL A 19 9.12 -2.08 -12.80
CA VAL A 19 8.81 -0.66 -12.55
C VAL A 19 7.47 -0.27 -13.18
N ASN A 20 7.20 -0.69 -14.41
CA ASN A 20 5.92 -0.42 -15.07
C ASN A 20 4.74 -1.03 -14.31
N LEU A 21 4.89 -2.28 -13.84
CA LEU A 21 3.88 -2.94 -13.02
C LEU A 21 3.63 -2.19 -11.71
N ALA A 22 4.70 -1.75 -11.03
CA ALA A 22 4.58 -0.94 -9.81
C ALA A 22 3.88 0.41 -10.08
N ALA A 23 4.14 1.05 -11.22
CA ALA A 23 3.48 2.28 -11.62
C ALA A 23 1.96 2.09 -11.84
N GLU A 24 1.56 1.01 -12.53
CA GLU A 24 0.13 0.69 -12.70
C GLU A 24 -0.56 0.36 -11.37
N GLN A 25 0.11 -0.37 -10.48
CA GLN A 25 -0.39 -0.62 -9.12
C GLN A 25 -0.56 0.68 -8.33
N SER A 26 0.38 1.63 -8.47
CA SER A 26 0.29 2.94 -7.83
C SER A 26 -0.92 3.74 -8.30
N LYS A 27 -1.25 3.72 -9.61
CA LYS A 27 -2.45 4.40 -10.14
C LYS A 27 -3.74 3.85 -9.53
N ASN A 28 -3.81 2.53 -9.33
CA ASN A 28 -4.97 1.88 -8.74
C ASN A 28 -5.22 2.27 -7.27
N THR A 29 -4.19 2.66 -6.53
CA THR A 29 -4.33 3.07 -5.12
C THR A 29 -4.36 4.59 -4.93
N ALA A 30 -3.82 5.36 -5.87
CA ALA A 30 -3.65 6.82 -5.75
C ALA A 30 -4.93 7.62 -5.53
N HIS A 31 -6.10 7.09 -5.88
CA HIS A 31 -7.40 7.73 -5.71
C HIS A 31 -8.17 7.27 -4.46
N ARG A 32 -7.70 6.20 -3.78
CA ARG A 32 -8.37 5.62 -2.61
C ARG A 32 -7.99 6.36 -1.34
N ASN A 33 -8.89 6.37 -0.35
CA ASN A 33 -8.65 6.92 0.99
C ASN A 33 -9.35 6.06 2.05
N ILE A 34 -9.07 6.32 3.32
CA ILE A 34 -9.79 5.71 4.45
C ILE A 34 -11.23 6.25 4.53
N PRO A 35 -12.18 5.46 5.08
CA PRO A 35 -13.51 5.97 5.36
C PRO A 35 -13.44 7.07 6.43
N GLY A 36 -14.17 8.16 6.21
CA GLY A 36 -14.34 9.20 7.22
C GLY A 36 -15.10 8.67 8.44
N LEU A 37 -14.84 9.26 9.61
CA LEU A 37 -15.43 8.83 10.87
C LEU A 37 -16.91 9.25 11.01
N GLY A 38 -17.41 10.15 10.14
CA GLY A 38 -18.82 10.48 10.01
C GLY A 38 -19.40 11.27 11.19
N PHE A 39 -18.56 11.99 11.92
CA PHE A 39 -19.02 12.86 13.00
C PHE A 39 -19.63 14.15 12.44
N GLU A 40 -20.94 14.31 12.61
CA GLU A 40 -21.62 15.57 12.29
C GLU A 40 -21.08 16.70 13.18
N ASP A 41 -20.91 17.88 12.60
CA ASP A 41 -20.42 19.11 13.26
C ASP A 41 -19.03 19.02 13.93
N PHE A 42 -18.17 18.10 13.49
CA PHE A 42 -16.79 18.07 13.97
C PHE A 42 -16.00 19.27 13.42
N PRO A 43 -15.30 20.06 14.27
CA PRO A 43 -14.65 21.29 13.85
C PRO A 43 -13.33 21.07 13.09
N LEU A 44 -12.86 19.84 12.98
CA LEU A 44 -11.63 19.49 12.27
C LEU A 44 -11.97 18.74 10.98
N ALA A 45 -11.04 18.77 10.02
CA ALA A 45 -11.12 17.98 8.81
C ALA A 45 -11.03 16.47 9.12
N ASP A 46 -11.61 15.66 8.24
CA ASP A 46 -11.46 14.20 8.29
C ASP A 46 -10.00 13.77 8.17
N ASP A 47 -9.69 12.64 8.80
CA ASP A 47 -8.40 11.97 8.67
C ASP A 47 -8.16 11.53 7.21
N THR A 48 -6.91 11.59 6.78
CA THR A 48 -6.51 11.19 5.42
C THR A 48 -5.32 10.25 5.44
N ALA A 49 -5.44 9.16 4.68
CA ALA A 49 -4.32 8.27 4.34
C ALA A 49 -3.82 8.53 2.91
N ASN A 50 -4.26 9.62 2.26
CA ASN A 50 -3.89 9.99 0.90
C ASN A 50 -3.50 11.46 0.83
N LEU A 51 -2.21 11.74 0.64
CA LEU A 51 -1.64 13.10 0.60
C LEU A 51 -2.15 13.98 -0.56
N ARG A 52 -2.93 13.43 -1.50
CA ARG A 52 -3.61 14.20 -2.56
C ARG A 52 -4.97 14.75 -2.10
N GLN A 53 -5.43 14.35 -0.92
CA GLN A 53 -6.73 14.69 -0.35
C GLN A 53 -6.56 15.15 1.10
N GLY A 54 -7.46 16.01 1.58
CA GLY A 54 -7.41 16.53 2.94
C GLY A 54 -6.44 17.70 3.11
N PRO A 55 -6.11 18.05 4.37
CA PRO A 55 -5.26 19.19 4.68
C PRO A 55 -3.80 18.94 4.28
N SER A 56 -3.03 20.02 4.13
CA SER A 56 -1.58 19.94 3.93
C SER A 56 -0.91 19.26 5.13
N LEU A 57 0.04 18.36 4.86
CA LEU A 57 0.86 17.75 5.89
C LEU A 57 1.79 18.78 6.52
N HIS A 58 1.96 18.72 7.84
CA HIS A 58 2.89 19.56 8.56
C HIS A 58 4.35 19.30 8.13
N ASP A 59 5.13 20.35 7.86
CA ASP A 59 6.50 20.24 7.32
C ASP A 59 7.47 19.43 8.20
N GLY A 60 7.26 19.44 9.51
CA GLY A 60 8.03 18.59 10.45
C GLY A 60 7.86 17.08 10.23
N LEU A 61 6.89 16.65 9.42
CA LEU A 61 6.60 15.25 9.11
C LEU A 61 7.03 14.85 7.70
N LEU A 62 7.73 15.71 6.95
CA LEU A 62 8.13 15.41 5.57
C LEU A 62 8.99 14.14 5.46
N ALA A 63 9.83 13.85 6.46
CA ALA A 63 10.63 12.62 6.51
C ALA A 63 9.76 11.35 6.61
N LEU A 64 8.51 11.48 7.05
CA LEU A 64 7.56 10.38 7.25
C LEU A 64 6.54 10.27 6.10
N LEU A 65 6.63 11.12 5.07
CA LEU A 65 5.76 11.06 3.89
C LEU A 65 5.57 9.65 3.32
N PRO A 66 6.63 8.81 3.18
CA PRO A 66 6.47 7.47 2.61
C PRO A 66 5.60 6.52 3.43
N LEU A 67 5.31 6.83 4.70
CA LEU A 67 4.50 5.99 5.58
C LEU A 67 2.99 6.26 5.47
N VAL A 68 2.59 7.40 4.89
CA VAL A 68 1.19 7.79 4.77
C VAL A 68 0.50 6.93 3.71
N GLY A 69 -0.42 6.07 4.14
CA GLY A 69 -1.13 5.13 3.28
C GLY A 69 -1.80 4.01 4.08
N VAL A 70 -2.52 3.15 3.37
CA VAL A 70 -3.05 1.90 3.94
C VAL A 70 -2.15 0.75 3.46
N TRP A 71 -1.64 -0.02 4.42
CA TRP A 71 -0.70 -1.11 4.18
C TRP A 71 -1.36 -2.46 4.47
N SER A 72 -1.13 -3.45 3.60
CA SER A 72 -1.57 -4.83 3.81
C SER A 72 -0.45 -5.79 3.42
N GLY A 73 -0.32 -6.88 4.18
CA GLY A 73 0.75 -7.85 4.00
C GLY A 73 0.59 -9.05 4.90
N ARG A 74 1.55 -9.98 4.80
CA ARG A 74 1.67 -11.14 5.68
C ARG A 74 2.98 -11.02 6.45
N GLY A 75 2.98 -11.52 7.69
CA GLY A 75 4.18 -11.58 8.54
C GLY A 75 4.50 -13.03 8.92
N GLN A 76 5.76 -13.28 9.29
CA GLN A 76 6.21 -14.54 9.86
C GLN A 76 6.89 -14.25 11.20
N ALA A 77 6.54 -15.00 12.23
CA ALA A 77 7.21 -14.97 13.53
C ALA A 77 7.98 -16.28 13.73
N ASN A 78 9.17 -16.18 14.34
CA ASN A 78 9.85 -17.34 14.90
C ASN A 78 9.77 -17.19 16.42
N ASP A 79 8.95 -18.01 17.06
CA ASP A 79 8.72 -18.00 18.51
C ASP A 79 9.85 -18.68 19.30
N GLY A 80 10.84 -19.27 18.62
CA GLY A 80 12.01 -19.87 19.23
C GLY A 80 11.59 -21.01 20.17
N GLY A 81 11.20 -22.15 19.58
CA GLY A 81 10.69 -23.32 20.30
C GLY A 81 11.44 -23.62 21.60
N GLU A 82 10.65 -24.03 22.61
CA GLU A 82 11.12 -24.42 23.95
C GLU A 82 12.41 -25.25 23.96
#